data_AF-A0A402AMC4-F1
#
_entry.id   AF-A0A402AMC4-F1
#
_cell.length_a   1.000
_cell.length_b   1.000
_cell.length_c   1.000
_cell.angle_alpha   90.00
_cell.angle_beta   90.00
_cell.angle_gamma   90.00
#
_symmetry.space_group_name_H-M   'P 1'
#
loop_
_entity.id
_entity.type
_entity.pdbx_description
1 polymer ?
#
loop_
_entity_poly.entity_id
_entity_poly.type
_entity_poly.pdbx_seq_one_letter_code
_entity_poly.pdbx_strand_id
1 'polypeptide(L)'
;MAQRDMHTSGGITSQLQLQQNIVSGTVTSTLPYTLTDAFVVMGNSYVSLGDLPPNSTKKVSVNLGNNSSNAAANNTTIADQIASSRGMTTNPGGGYYSYNNNNQVTDAPHRHVLMMEALSGGYCDNNSCYHQNVQLVNNSGVVTKRFMIGNTVSDHDPLLLSGSTATIIGWAQDSNALNGTITVNGQDTNGSQETMVQAPLDINFTGNVQIPSSIINSQIVHIQQTAPGNIQEPALGTYMMTTGSITLEYTIPTIAQLENSSLTFTSSVSPTKGSSQTVGITTNINHIQTYLYNWQTGNWDSVSFSEFTCTVKSAQPYVGPGDVYCCI
;
A
#
# COMPACT_ATOMS: atom_id res chain seq x y z
N MET A 1 -13.01 -1.80 14.54
CA MET A 1 -14.15 -0.86 14.52
C MET A 1 -13.64 0.51 14.94
N ALA A 2 -13.58 1.46 14.01
CA ALA A 2 -13.35 2.87 14.32
C ALA A 2 -14.72 3.54 14.49
N GLN A 3 -14.98 4.14 15.66
CA GLN A 3 -16.33 4.60 16.02
C GLN A 3 -16.53 6.12 15.84
N ARG A 4 -15.47 6.89 15.58
CA ARG A 4 -15.57 8.33 15.29
C ARG A 4 -14.40 8.81 14.44
N ASP A 5 -14.73 9.40 13.29
CA ASP A 5 -13.87 10.38 12.66
C ASP A 5 -13.98 11.68 13.48
N MET A 6 -12.87 12.14 14.05
CA MET A 6 -12.80 13.38 14.80
C MET A 6 -12.06 14.44 14.00
N HIS A 7 -12.67 15.60 13.84
CA HIS A 7 -11.97 16.78 13.32
C HIS A 7 -11.00 17.30 14.39
N THR A 8 -9.72 17.34 14.04
CA THR A 8 -8.66 17.98 14.84
C THR A 8 -8.27 19.32 14.20
N SER A 9 -7.81 20.27 15.01
CA SER A 9 -7.26 21.52 14.49
C SER A 9 -5.84 21.30 13.99
N GLY A 10 -5.48 21.88 12.84
CA GLY A 10 -4.17 21.65 12.22
C GLY A 10 -4.13 20.39 11.37
N GLY A 11 -2.94 19.93 11.03
CA GLY A 11 -2.73 18.78 10.15
C GLY A 11 -1.25 18.48 9.93
N ILE A 12 -0.99 17.56 9.00
CA ILE A 12 0.36 17.22 8.58
C ILE A 12 0.57 17.74 7.16
N THR A 13 1.72 18.38 6.93
CA THR A 13 2.13 18.84 5.60
C THR A 13 3.50 18.28 5.26
N SER A 14 3.74 17.94 3.99
CA SER A 14 5.02 17.44 3.50
C SER A 14 5.62 18.34 2.42
N GLN A 15 6.95 18.34 2.38
CA GLN A 15 7.74 18.80 1.25
C GLN A 15 8.75 17.70 0.93
N LEU A 16 8.24 16.60 0.38
CA LEU A 16 9.02 15.41 0.06
C LEU A 16 9.29 15.35 -1.44
N GLN A 17 10.45 14.79 -1.79
CA GLN A 17 10.89 14.57 -3.15
C GLN A 17 11.44 13.17 -3.29
N LEU A 18 11.06 12.47 -4.36
CA LEU A 18 11.67 11.21 -4.75
C LEU A 18 12.66 11.46 -5.89
N GLN A 19 13.93 11.14 -5.64
CA GLN A 19 15.01 11.21 -6.62
C GLN A 19 15.94 10.00 -6.46
N GLN A 20 16.22 9.28 -7.55
CA GLN A 20 17.13 8.12 -7.53
C GLN A 20 16.78 7.08 -6.44
N ASN A 21 15.50 6.75 -6.32
CA ASN A 21 14.96 5.86 -5.28
C ASN A 21 15.17 6.37 -3.84
N ILE A 22 15.51 7.65 -3.62
CA ILE A 22 15.59 8.24 -2.29
C ILE A 22 14.44 9.22 -2.11
N VAL A 23 13.56 8.96 -1.14
CA VAL A 23 12.58 9.92 -0.64
C VAL A 23 13.28 10.82 0.37
N SER A 24 13.37 12.11 0.07
CA SER A 24 13.98 13.08 0.98
C SER A 24 13.15 14.35 1.10
N GLY A 25 13.32 15.09 2.19
CA GLY A 25 12.64 16.37 2.39
C GLY A 25 12.21 16.57 3.83
N THR A 26 11.04 17.15 4.03
CA THR A 26 10.52 17.42 5.37
C THR A 26 9.05 17.04 5.55
N VAL A 27 8.69 16.71 6.77
CA VAL A 27 7.31 16.56 7.24
C VAL A 27 7.12 17.50 8.42
N THR A 28 6.04 18.29 8.40
CA THR A 28 5.71 19.27 9.44
C THR A 28 4.37 18.91 10.06
N SER A 29 4.34 18.81 11.39
CA SER A 29 3.10 18.69 12.16
C SER A 29 2.65 20.07 12.60
N THR A 30 1.40 20.42 12.30
CA THR A 30 0.68 21.58 12.86
C THR A 30 -0.41 21.14 13.84
N LEU A 31 -0.40 19.86 14.24
CA LEU A 31 -1.31 19.32 15.24
C LEU A 31 -1.02 19.93 16.63
N PRO A 32 -2.03 20.06 17.50
CA PRO A 32 -1.86 20.65 18.83
C PRO A 32 -1.22 19.69 19.85
N TYR A 33 -0.93 18.45 19.44
CA TYR A 33 -0.31 17.40 20.26
C TYR A 33 0.86 16.75 19.52
N THR A 34 1.73 16.09 20.29
CA THR A 34 2.83 15.30 19.74
C THR A 34 2.28 14.04 19.07
N LEU A 35 2.78 13.71 17.88
CA LEU A 35 2.66 12.35 17.36
C LEU A 35 3.84 11.54 17.88
N THR A 36 3.61 10.64 18.83
CA THR A 36 4.62 9.69 19.25
C THR A 36 4.78 8.60 18.21
N ASP A 37 6.00 8.10 18.14
CA ASP A 37 6.32 6.94 17.33
C ASP A 37 5.87 7.05 15.85
N ALA A 38 6.16 8.20 15.24
CA ALA A 38 5.70 8.46 13.88
C ALA A 38 6.58 7.76 12.84
N PHE A 39 5.95 7.33 11.74
CA PHE A 39 6.56 6.70 10.59
C PHE A 39 6.05 7.34 9.30
N VAL A 40 6.91 7.43 8.28
CA VAL A 40 6.49 7.67 6.90
C VAL A 40 6.55 6.34 6.16
N VAL A 41 5.46 6.00 5.50
CA VAL A 41 5.27 4.75 4.76
C VAL A 41 5.07 5.07 3.28
N MET A 42 5.80 4.40 2.40
CA MET A 42 5.66 4.49 0.95
C MET A 42 5.85 3.10 0.33
N GLY A 43 4.84 2.64 -0.41
CA GLY A 43 4.82 1.28 -0.90
C GLY A 43 5.13 0.29 0.23
N ASN A 44 6.09 -0.60 0.01
CA ASN A 44 6.49 -1.58 1.03
C ASN A 44 7.69 -1.15 1.89
N SER A 45 7.95 0.16 1.97
CA SER A 45 9.06 0.73 2.73
C SER A 45 8.55 1.72 3.76
N TYR A 46 9.31 1.90 4.83
CA TYR A 46 9.02 2.90 5.85
C TYR A 46 10.29 3.57 6.37
N VAL A 47 10.11 4.67 7.08
CA VAL A 47 11.14 5.30 7.91
C VAL A 47 10.53 5.73 9.24
N SER A 48 11.27 5.51 10.32
CA SER A 48 10.90 6.05 11.62
C SER A 48 11.30 7.52 11.72
N LEU A 49 10.33 8.37 12.05
CA LEU A 49 10.54 9.75 12.45
C LEU A 49 10.71 9.87 13.98
N GLY A 50 10.25 8.89 14.75
CA GLY A 50 10.12 8.99 16.20
C GLY A 50 9.07 10.04 16.58
N ASP A 51 9.27 10.74 17.69
CA ASP A 51 8.27 11.71 18.16
C ASP A 51 8.27 12.99 17.30
N LEU A 52 7.10 13.43 16.86
CA LEU A 52 6.88 14.65 16.09
C LEU A 52 6.04 15.64 16.94
N PRO A 53 6.69 16.53 17.71
CA PRO A 53 6.00 17.51 18.55
C PRO A 53 5.06 18.48 17.78
N PRO A 54 4.18 19.20 18.48
CA PRO A 54 3.39 20.29 17.89
C PRO A 54 4.26 21.32 17.18
N ASN A 55 3.82 21.78 16.00
CA ASN A 55 4.50 22.82 15.21
C ASN A 55 5.98 22.50 14.90
N SER A 56 6.32 21.21 14.79
CA SER A 56 7.67 20.76 14.52
C SER A 56 7.82 20.20 13.12
N THR A 57 9.03 20.32 12.59
CA THR A 57 9.42 19.80 11.28
C THR A 57 10.53 18.77 11.46
N LYS A 58 10.35 17.59 10.87
CA LYS A 58 11.40 16.57 10.79
C LYS A 58 11.85 16.34 9.36
N LYS A 59 13.16 16.11 9.22
CA LYS A 59 13.75 15.71 7.95
C LYS A 59 13.50 14.23 7.70
N VAL A 60 13.23 13.92 6.46
CA VAL A 60 13.02 12.56 5.96
C VAL A 60 14.13 12.26 4.95
N SER A 61 14.69 11.06 5.03
CA SER A 61 15.61 10.52 4.04
C SER A 61 15.51 9.00 4.06
N VAL A 62 14.92 8.42 3.02
CA VAL A 62 14.66 6.99 2.92
C VAL A 62 15.15 6.52 1.58
N ASN A 63 16.00 5.50 1.57
CA ASN A 63 16.32 4.82 0.33
C ASN A 63 15.31 3.69 0.10
N LEU A 64 14.49 3.83 -0.94
CA LEU A 64 13.58 2.78 -1.45
C LEU A 64 14.35 1.66 -2.17
N GLY A 65 15.64 1.89 -2.47
CA GLY A 65 16.54 0.97 -3.17
C GLY A 65 16.64 -0.39 -2.45
N ASN A 66 16.44 -1.44 -3.25
CA ASN A 66 16.38 -2.87 -2.90
C ASN A 66 15.17 -3.32 -2.06
N ASN A 67 14.30 -2.44 -1.55
CA ASN A 67 13.11 -2.87 -0.82
C ASN A 67 11.87 -3.11 -1.71
N SER A 68 11.82 -2.50 -2.90
CA SER A 68 10.74 -2.77 -3.88
C SER A 68 10.77 -4.21 -4.43
N SER A 69 11.94 -4.86 -4.43
CA SER A 69 12.08 -6.29 -4.72
C SER A 69 12.02 -7.19 -3.48
N ASN A 70 12.01 -6.62 -2.26
CA ASN A 70 12.21 -7.39 -1.03
C ASN A 70 11.03 -7.46 -0.06
N ALA A 71 9.90 -6.78 -0.27
CA ALA A 71 8.71 -7.10 0.53
C ALA A 71 8.24 -8.53 0.29
N ALA A 72 8.34 -8.98 -0.97
CA ALA A 72 8.15 -10.37 -1.38
C ALA A 72 9.39 -11.27 -1.18
N ALA A 73 10.59 -10.71 -0.97
CA ALA A 73 11.78 -11.52 -0.65
C ALA A 73 11.99 -11.73 0.86
N ASN A 74 11.41 -10.86 1.70
CA ASN A 74 11.51 -10.88 3.16
C ASN A 74 10.20 -11.29 3.84
N ASN A 75 9.13 -11.58 3.11
CA ASN A 75 7.90 -12.20 3.60
C ASN A 75 7.29 -11.47 4.82
N THR A 76 7.30 -10.14 4.83
CA THR A 76 6.90 -9.36 6.01
C THR A 76 6.05 -8.15 5.63
N THR A 77 4.95 -7.96 6.36
CA THR A 77 4.13 -6.74 6.28
C THR A 77 4.92 -5.54 6.80
N ILE A 78 4.47 -4.30 6.54
CA ILE A 78 5.15 -3.10 7.09
C ILE A 78 5.14 -3.15 8.62
N ALA A 79 4.05 -3.64 9.23
CA ALA A 79 3.97 -3.86 10.68
C ALA A 79 5.06 -4.82 11.16
N ASP A 80 5.28 -5.95 10.47
CA ASP A 80 6.31 -6.94 10.81
C ASP A 80 7.73 -6.36 10.63
N GLN A 81 7.96 -5.57 9.58
CA GLN A 81 9.25 -4.91 9.35
C GLN A 81 9.56 -3.88 10.46
N ILE A 82 8.55 -3.11 10.91
CA ILE A 82 8.69 -2.17 12.03
C ILE A 82 8.98 -2.94 13.33
N ALA A 83 8.24 -4.02 13.58
CA ALA A 83 8.45 -4.84 14.76
C ALA A 83 9.87 -5.45 14.81
N SER A 84 10.31 -6.03 13.69
CA SER A 84 11.64 -6.61 13.54
C SER A 84 12.75 -5.58 13.80
N SER A 85 12.59 -4.34 13.31
CA SER A 85 13.54 -3.25 13.56
C SER A 85 13.69 -2.89 15.05
N ARG A 86 12.70 -3.26 15.87
CA ARG A 86 12.68 -3.07 17.32
C ARG A 86 13.15 -4.29 18.10
N GLY A 87 13.64 -5.32 17.41
CA GLY A 87 14.02 -6.59 18.03
C GLY A 87 12.83 -7.42 18.49
N MET A 88 11.61 -7.11 18.03
CA MET A 88 10.44 -7.92 18.33
C MET A 88 10.45 -9.16 17.43
N THR A 89 10.18 -10.33 18.01
CA THR A 89 10.19 -11.59 17.26
C THR A 89 8.94 -11.75 16.42
N THR A 90 9.15 -11.80 15.10
CA THR A 90 8.11 -12.06 14.09
C THR A 90 8.07 -13.57 13.80
N ASN A 91 6.97 -14.29 14.10
CA ASN A 91 6.83 -15.70 13.71
C ASN A 91 5.70 -15.90 12.70
N PRO A 92 6.02 -16.15 11.40
CA PRO A 92 5.06 -16.43 10.33
C PRO A 92 3.89 -17.37 10.66
N GLY A 93 4.09 -18.33 11.57
CA GLY A 93 3.09 -19.33 11.97
C GLY A 93 2.59 -19.26 13.43
N GLY A 94 2.87 -18.19 14.19
CA GLY A 94 2.54 -18.10 15.62
C GLY A 94 1.98 -16.74 16.05
N GLY A 95 1.24 -16.68 17.16
CA GLY A 95 0.69 -15.43 17.71
C GLY A 95 1.81 -14.43 18.08
N TYR A 96 1.74 -13.23 17.53
CA TYR A 96 2.83 -12.26 17.53
C TYR A 96 2.83 -11.32 18.75
N TYR A 97 4.02 -10.80 19.10
CA TYR A 97 4.32 -9.67 20.00
C TYR A 97 3.81 -9.74 21.45
N SER A 98 3.19 -10.84 21.86
CA SER A 98 2.49 -10.99 23.14
C SER A 98 3.06 -12.09 24.04
N TYR A 99 4.04 -12.87 23.60
CA TYR A 99 4.28 -14.17 24.23
C TYR A 99 5.42 -14.17 25.26
N ASN A 100 5.12 -13.65 26.45
CA ASN A 100 5.77 -14.08 27.68
C ASN A 100 4.69 -14.31 28.75
N ASN A 101 4.37 -15.58 29.03
CA ASN A 101 3.51 -16.01 30.15
C ASN A 101 2.10 -15.38 30.23
N ASN A 102 1.29 -15.46 29.15
CA ASN A 102 -0.10 -14.96 29.10
C ASN A 102 -0.29 -13.45 29.34
N ASN A 103 0.79 -12.67 29.42
CA ASN A 103 0.73 -11.23 29.58
C ASN A 103 1.25 -10.55 28.31
N GLN A 104 0.37 -9.81 27.65
CA GLN A 104 0.75 -8.92 26.55
C GLN A 104 1.71 -7.86 27.09
N VAL A 105 2.83 -7.64 26.41
CA VAL A 105 3.76 -6.57 26.78
C VAL A 105 3.04 -5.23 26.60
N THR A 106 2.95 -4.45 27.67
CA THR A 106 2.11 -3.25 27.71
C THR A 106 2.89 -1.96 27.46
N ASP A 107 4.14 -1.97 27.00
CA ASP A 107 4.81 -0.72 26.63
C ASP A 107 4.27 -0.18 25.29
N ALA A 108 4.37 1.14 25.11
CA ALA A 108 3.80 1.82 23.94
C ALA A 108 4.32 1.26 22.60
N PRO A 109 5.65 1.06 22.40
CA PRO A 109 6.16 0.42 21.18
C PRO A 109 5.50 -0.90 20.81
N HIS A 110 5.27 -1.81 21.77
CA HIS A 110 4.59 -3.08 21.52
C HIS A 110 3.11 -2.89 21.17
N ARG A 111 2.39 -2.00 21.87
CA ARG A 111 0.97 -1.70 21.59
C ARG A 111 0.78 -1.06 20.22
N HIS A 112 1.64 -0.14 19.84
CA HIS A 112 1.64 0.51 18.53
C HIS A 112 1.83 -0.49 17.39
N VAL A 113 2.81 -1.39 17.51
CA VAL A 113 3.05 -2.47 16.54
C VAL A 113 1.86 -3.43 16.47
N LEU A 114 1.29 -3.81 17.61
CA LEU A 114 0.10 -4.65 17.64
C LEU A 114 -1.11 -4.00 16.97
N MET A 115 -1.27 -2.69 17.09
CA MET A 115 -2.33 -1.96 16.41
C MET A 115 -2.06 -1.80 14.90
N MET A 116 -0.81 -1.57 14.49
CA MET A 116 -0.44 -1.61 13.06
C MET A 116 -0.70 -2.97 12.46
N GLU A 117 -0.33 -4.03 13.17
CA GLU A 117 -0.66 -5.40 12.79
C GLU A 117 -2.18 -5.61 12.74
N ALA A 118 -2.90 -4.96 13.67
CA ALA A 118 -4.35 -5.01 13.70
C ALA A 118 -5.00 -4.38 12.44
N LEU A 119 -4.28 -3.48 11.77
CA LEU A 119 -4.78 -2.67 10.67
C LEU A 119 -4.23 -3.12 9.32
N SER A 120 -2.99 -3.63 9.28
CA SER A 120 -2.39 -4.26 8.10
C SER A 120 -3.20 -5.48 7.67
N GLY A 121 -3.84 -6.16 8.63
CA GLY A 121 -4.78 -7.24 8.37
C GLY A 121 -4.15 -8.45 7.66
N GLY A 122 -2.83 -8.51 7.52
CA GLY A 122 -2.20 -9.36 6.53
C GLY A 122 -1.09 -10.27 7.06
N TYR A 123 -0.65 -11.17 6.19
CA TYR A 123 0.49 -12.04 6.39
C TYR A 123 1.17 -12.28 5.05
N CYS A 124 2.50 -12.28 5.02
CA CYS A 124 3.26 -12.57 3.81
C CYS A 124 3.99 -13.91 3.95
N ASP A 125 3.88 -14.79 2.94
CA ASP A 125 4.73 -15.97 2.80
C ASP A 125 5.87 -15.71 1.81
N ASN A 126 6.69 -16.74 1.54
CA ASN A 126 7.81 -16.74 0.58
C ASN A 126 7.46 -16.21 -0.82
N ASN A 127 6.18 -16.22 -1.16
CA ASN A 127 5.70 -15.84 -2.46
C ASN A 127 4.81 -14.60 -2.34
N SER A 128 3.82 -14.54 -1.45
CA SER A 128 2.70 -13.59 -1.53
C SER A 128 2.34 -12.97 -0.20
N CYS A 129 1.90 -11.71 -0.22
CA CYS A 129 1.21 -11.07 0.88
C CYS A 129 -0.30 -11.29 0.75
N TYR A 130 -0.89 -11.92 1.77
CA TYR A 130 -2.30 -12.17 1.91
C TYR A 130 -2.90 -11.17 2.88
N HIS A 131 -4.03 -10.59 2.52
CA HIS A 131 -4.79 -9.72 3.42
C HIS A 131 -6.03 -10.47 3.93
N GLN A 132 -6.25 -10.44 5.23
CA GLN A 132 -7.43 -11.00 5.90
C GLN A 132 -8.46 -9.89 6.09
N ASN A 133 -9.71 -10.21 5.78
CA ASN A 133 -10.83 -9.28 5.97
C ASN A 133 -11.31 -9.19 7.44
N VAL A 134 -10.86 -10.09 8.33
CA VAL A 134 -11.36 -10.16 9.71
C VAL A 134 -10.25 -10.57 10.67
N GLN A 135 -9.99 -9.72 11.65
CA GLN A 135 -9.13 -10.04 12.77
C GLN A 135 -9.90 -10.66 13.92
N LEU A 136 -9.27 -11.62 14.61
CA LEU A 136 -9.83 -12.21 15.81
C LEU A 136 -9.12 -11.64 17.03
N VAL A 137 -9.84 -10.79 17.75
CA VAL A 137 -9.49 -10.42 19.13
C VAL A 137 -10.06 -11.51 20.03
N ASN A 138 -9.21 -12.21 20.76
CA ASN A 138 -9.69 -13.21 21.72
C ASN A 138 -10.29 -12.54 22.97
N ASN A 139 -10.90 -13.32 23.86
CA ASN A 139 -11.53 -12.80 25.09
C ASN A 139 -10.56 -12.10 26.06
N SER A 140 -9.24 -12.25 25.87
CA SER A 140 -8.21 -11.54 26.63
C SER A 140 -7.71 -10.26 25.93
N GLY A 141 -8.37 -9.81 24.86
CA GLY A 141 -7.97 -8.62 24.11
C GLY A 141 -6.76 -8.82 23.19
N VAL A 142 -6.29 -10.06 23.03
CA VAL A 142 -5.12 -10.39 22.21
C VAL A 142 -5.56 -10.47 20.75
N VAL A 143 -4.93 -9.66 19.90
CA VAL A 143 -5.08 -9.72 18.44
C VAL A 143 -4.38 -10.98 17.95
N THR A 144 -5.13 -11.89 17.33
CA THR A 144 -4.60 -13.12 16.74
C THR A 144 -4.77 -13.10 15.23
N LYS A 145 -3.69 -13.41 14.48
CA LYS A 145 -3.77 -13.67 13.04
C LYS A 145 -4.48 -15.02 12.86
N ARG A 146 -5.58 -15.09 12.10
CA ARG A 146 -6.20 -16.39 11.74
C ARG A 146 -6.28 -16.53 10.23
N PHE A 147 -5.53 -17.49 9.71
CA PHE A 147 -5.58 -17.88 8.31
C PHE A 147 -7.02 -18.28 7.92
N MET A 148 -7.64 -17.50 7.03
CA MET A 148 -8.92 -17.81 6.40
C MET A 148 -8.63 -18.23 4.95
N ILE A 149 -9.17 -19.36 4.51
CA ILE A 149 -8.96 -19.88 3.15
C ILE A 149 -9.85 -19.06 2.20
N GLY A 150 -9.25 -18.20 1.38
CA GLY A 150 -9.95 -17.38 0.38
C GLY A 150 -9.24 -16.05 0.06
N ASN A 151 -7.90 -16.05 0.03
CA ASN A 151 -7.12 -14.83 0.09
C ASN A 151 -7.05 -14.09 -1.25
N THR A 152 -7.19 -12.78 -1.20
CA THR A 152 -6.75 -11.86 -2.26
C THR A 152 -5.28 -11.51 -2.02
N VAL A 153 -4.44 -11.72 -3.02
CA VAL A 153 -3.06 -11.22 -3.01
C VAL A 153 -3.09 -9.77 -3.46
N SER A 154 -2.57 -8.87 -2.63
CA SER A 154 -2.38 -7.47 -3.00
C SER A 154 -0.99 -7.03 -2.56
N ASP A 155 -0.27 -6.38 -3.47
CA ASP A 155 1.00 -5.71 -3.16
C ASP A 155 0.77 -4.37 -2.42
N HIS A 156 -0.49 -4.00 -2.15
CA HIS A 156 -0.87 -2.84 -1.36
C HIS A 156 -0.97 -3.21 0.12
N ASP A 157 -0.15 -2.60 0.97
CA ASP A 157 -0.28 -2.71 2.43
C ASP A 157 -1.45 -1.82 2.91
N PRO A 158 -2.44 -2.33 3.65
CA PRO A 158 -3.59 -1.56 4.14
C PRO A 158 -3.22 -0.39 5.07
N LEU A 159 -1.99 -0.33 5.56
CA LEU A 159 -1.47 0.83 6.29
C LEU A 159 -1.24 2.06 5.39
N LEU A 160 -1.18 1.87 4.07
CA LEU A 160 -1.16 2.96 3.09
C LEU A 160 -2.58 3.43 2.78
N LEU A 161 -2.82 4.73 2.96
CA LEU A 161 -4.07 5.35 2.54
C LEU A 161 -4.23 5.21 1.02
N SER A 162 -5.39 4.70 0.59
CA SER A 162 -5.71 4.53 -0.83
C SER A 162 -5.57 5.85 -1.60
N GLY A 163 -4.90 5.81 -2.75
CA GLY A 163 -4.61 6.97 -3.58
C GLY A 163 -3.56 7.94 -3.04
N SER A 164 -2.97 7.68 -1.86
CA SER A 164 -1.83 8.46 -1.36
C SER A 164 -0.51 7.91 -1.91
N THR A 165 0.42 8.80 -2.26
CA THR A 165 1.78 8.40 -2.68
C THR A 165 2.62 7.93 -1.49
N ALA A 166 2.40 8.53 -0.33
CA ALA A 166 2.92 8.10 0.95
C ALA A 166 1.91 8.41 2.05
N THR A 167 2.06 7.75 3.19
CA THR A 167 1.22 7.94 4.37
C THR A 167 2.12 8.18 5.59
N ILE A 168 1.80 9.17 6.42
CA ILE A 168 2.33 9.24 7.78
C ILE A 168 1.42 8.44 8.71
N ILE A 169 2.02 7.70 9.63
CA ILE A 169 1.33 6.99 10.71
C ILE A 169 1.98 7.43 12.02
N GLY A 170 1.20 7.70 13.06
CA GLY A 170 1.71 8.00 14.39
C GLY A 170 0.62 7.93 15.45
N TRP A 171 0.99 8.06 16.72
CA TRP A 171 0.05 7.98 17.84
C TRP A 171 -0.05 9.32 18.53
N ALA A 172 -1.27 9.81 18.78
CA ALA A 172 -1.45 11.06 19.50
C ALA A 172 -1.02 10.88 20.96
N GLN A 173 -0.03 11.66 21.41
CA GLN A 173 0.35 11.74 22.81
C GLN A 173 -0.72 12.54 23.57
N ASP A 174 -1.34 11.90 24.55
CA ASP A 174 -2.35 12.48 25.43
C ASP A 174 -3.68 12.81 24.71
N SER A 175 -4.48 11.77 24.50
CA SER A 175 -5.83 11.85 23.91
C SER A 175 -6.85 12.55 24.82
N ASN A 176 -6.47 13.04 26.01
CA ASN A 176 -7.32 13.91 26.82
C ASN A 176 -7.71 15.20 26.08
N ALA A 177 -6.93 15.61 25.07
CA ALA A 177 -7.30 16.69 24.15
C ALA A 177 -8.41 16.31 23.15
N LEU A 178 -8.65 15.00 22.95
CA LEU A 178 -9.66 14.40 22.08
C LEU A 178 -10.82 13.85 22.94
N ASN A 179 -11.48 14.75 23.67
CA ASN A 179 -12.55 14.51 24.65
C ASN A 179 -13.51 13.34 24.31
N GLY A 180 -13.40 12.24 25.08
CA GLY A 180 -14.49 11.28 25.28
C GLY A 180 -14.01 9.88 25.65
N THR A 181 -14.59 9.30 26.70
CA THR A 181 -14.49 7.85 26.95
C THR A 181 -15.06 7.12 25.74
N ILE A 182 -14.25 6.28 25.08
CA ILE A 182 -14.76 5.41 24.02
C ILE A 182 -15.69 4.38 24.65
N THR A 183 -16.96 4.40 24.24
CA THR A 183 -17.95 3.41 24.65
C THR A 183 -18.34 2.50 23.50
N VAL A 184 -18.29 1.19 23.69
CA VAL A 184 -18.83 0.22 22.73
C VAL A 184 -20.25 -0.13 23.16
N ASN A 185 -21.24 0.15 22.31
CA ASN A 185 -22.67 -0.03 22.64
C ASN A 185 -23.10 0.67 23.95
N GLY A 186 -22.52 1.84 24.23
CA GLY A 186 -22.81 2.62 25.45
C GLY A 186 -22.20 2.04 26.74
N GLN A 187 -21.32 1.05 26.64
CA GLN A 187 -20.52 0.54 27.76
C GLN A 187 -19.09 1.08 27.66
N ASP A 188 -18.54 1.55 28.76
CA ASP A 188 -17.13 1.94 28.83
C ASP A 188 -16.23 0.74 28.51
N THR A 189 -15.21 0.98 27.70
CA THR A 189 -14.22 -0.05 27.40
C THR A 189 -13.20 -0.14 28.54
N ASN A 190 -12.96 -1.33 29.08
CA ASN A 190 -11.81 -1.57 29.95
C ASN A 190 -10.52 -1.62 29.08
N GLY A 191 -9.48 -0.88 29.47
CA GLY A 191 -8.16 -0.94 28.81
C GLY A 191 -7.55 0.43 28.53
N SER A 192 -6.41 0.44 27.83
CA SER A 192 -5.78 1.67 27.33
C SER A 192 -6.45 2.12 26.03
N GLN A 193 -6.75 3.41 25.92
CA GLN A 193 -7.22 4.04 24.69
C GLN A 193 -6.05 4.71 23.99
N GLU A 194 -5.91 4.44 22.70
CA GLU A 194 -4.89 5.05 21.85
C GLU A 194 -5.55 5.64 20.61
N THR A 195 -5.02 6.77 20.13
CA THR A 195 -5.48 7.39 18.89
C THR A 195 -4.36 7.30 17.87
N MET A 196 -4.60 6.51 16.83
CA MET A 196 -3.76 6.55 15.63
C MET A 196 -4.13 7.75 14.77
N VAL A 197 -3.12 8.41 14.25
CA VAL A 197 -3.25 9.41 13.18
C VAL A 197 -2.63 8.83 11.92
N GLN A 198 -3.42 8.82 10.84
CA GLN A 198 -2.96 8.56 9.49
C GLN A 198 -3.27 9.78 8.64
N ALA A 199 -2.30 10.20 7.82
CA ALA A 199 -2.52 11.29 6.86
C ALA A 199 -1.74 11.05 5.57
N PRO A 200 -2.27 11.45 4.40
CA PRO A 200 -1.55 11.35 3.15
C PRO A 200 -0.38 12.35 3.15
N LEU A 201 0.69 11.99 2.45
CA LEU A 201 1.84 12.86 2.21
C LEU A 201 2.04 13.01 0.71
N ASP A 202 2.16 14.26 0.27
CA ASP A 202 2.50 14.60 -1.10
C ASP A 202 4.00 14.43 -1.34
N ILE A 203 4.34 13.88 -2.50
CA ILE A 203 5.72 13.62 -2.91
C ILE A 203 5.91 14.09 -4.35
N ASN A 204 6.90 14.94 -4.53
CA ASN A 204 7.29 15.42 -5.85
C ASN A 204 8.31 14.46 -6.46
N PHE A 205 8.05 14.01 -7.68
CA PHE A 205 8.96 13.13 -8.39
C PHE A 205 9.93 13.95 -9.23
N THR A 206 11.23 13.68 -9.10
CA THR A 206 12.27 14.45 -9.80
C THR A 206 13.33 13.53 -10.43
N GLY A 207 13.65 13.79 -11.70
CA GLY A 207 14.62 13.00 -12.46
C GLY A 207 14.08 11.63 -12.92
N ASN A 208 14.99 10.67 -13.12
CA ASN A 208 14.60 9.30 -13.44
C ASN A 208 14.08 8.60 -12.17
N VAL A 209 12.80 8.20 -12.20
CA VAL A 209 12.09 7.65 -11.04
C VAL A 209 11.47 6.30 -11.40
N GLN A 210 11.69 5.31 -10.53
CA GLN A 210 10.89 4.10 -10.53
C GLN A 210 9.68 4.31 -9.62
N ILE A 211 8.48 4.34 -10.22
CA ILE A 211 7.22 4.46 -9.51
C ILE A 211 6.87 3.08 -8.92
N PRO A 212 6.70 2.94 -7.59
CA PRO A 212 6.20 1.69 -7.00
C PRO A 212 4.82 1.34 -7.57
N SER A 213 4.56 0.07 -7.89
CA SER A 213 3.25 -0.36 -8.40
C SER A 213 2.10 -0.05 -7.44
N SER A 214 2.37 -0.05 -6.13
CA SER A 214 1.40 0.24 -5.08
C SER A 214 0.88 1.68 -5.05
N ILE A 215 1.51 2.62 -5.77
CA ILE A 215 1.00 4.00 -5.88
C ILE A 215 0.30 4.27 -7.21
N ILE A 216 0.27 3.28 -8.10
CA ILE A 216 -0.46 3.36 -9.38
C ILE A 216 -1.83 2.74 -9.14
N ASN A 217 -2.86 3.57 -9.12
CA ASN A 217 -4.23 3.08 -9.11
C ASN A 217 -4.61 2.62 -10.52
N SER A 218 -5.35 1.52 -10.61
CA SER A 218 -5.95 1.07 -11.87
C SER A 218 -7.43 0.79 -11.71
N GLN A 219 -8.19 1.01 -12.77
CA GLN A 219 -9.59 0.61 -12.85
C GLN A 219 -9.94 0.09 -14.23
N ILE A 220 -10.90 -0.84 -14.29
CA ILE A 220 -11.49 -1.25 -15.55
C ILE A 220 -12.47 -0.17 -16.00
N VAL A 221 -12.26 0.35 -17.20
CA VAL A 221 -13.17 1.31 -17.83
C VAL A 221 -14.01 0.67 -18.93
N HIS A 222 -13.55 -0.45 -19.51
CA HIS A 222 -14.30 -1.17 -20.54
C HIS A 222 -13.96 -2.66 -20.58
N ILE A 223 -14.97 -3.48 -20.86
CA ILE A 223 -14.84 -4.91 -21.13
C ILE A 223 -15.63 -5.23 -22.40
N GLN A 224 -14.97 -5.86 -23.36
CA GLN A 224 -15.61 -6.40 -24.56
C GLN A 224 -15.44 -7.92 -24.58
N GLN A 225 -16.55 -8.67 -24.48
CA GLN A 225 -16.53 -10.14 -24.53
C GLN A 225 -17.45 -10.64 -25.65
N THR A 226 -16.99 -11.66 -26.37
CA THR A 226 -17.74 -12.29 -27.48
C THR A 226 -18.77 -13.31 -27.01
N ALA A 227 -18.58 -13.89 -25.82
CA ALA A 227 -19.52 -14.76 -25.13
C ALA A 227 -19.37 -14.59 -23.60
N PRO A 228 -20.43 -14.87 -22.81
CA PRO A 228 -20.35 -14.82 -21.35
C PRO A 228 -19.27 -15.74 -20.80
N GLY A 229 -18.48 -15.23 -19.85
CA GLY A 229 -17.45 -16.02 -19.17
C GLY A 229 -16.10 -16.08 -19.89
N ASN A 230 -15.94 -15.39 -21.02
CA ASN A 230 -14.65 -15.28 -21.71
C ASN A 230 -13.65 -14.40 -20.96
N ILE A 231 -14.14 -13.49 -20.12
CA ILE A 231 -13.35 -12.69 -19.18
C ILE A 231 -13.86 -13.02 -17.78
N GLN A 232 -12.95 -13.41 -16.89
CA GLN A 232 -13.25 -13.77 -15.51
C GLN A 232 -12.21 -13.14 -14.58
N GLU A 233 -12.64 -12.76 -13.39
CA GLU A 233 -11.75 -12.27 -12.32
C GLU A 233 -11.66 -13.37 -11.25
N PRO A 234 -10.77 -14.37 -11.39
CA PRO A 234 -10.65 -15.45 -10.40
C PRO A 234 -10.18 -14.96 -9.02
N ALA A 235 -9.53 -13.80 -8.96
CA ALA A 235 -9.08 -13.12 -7.75
C ALA A 235 -9.05 -11.61 -8.02
N LEU A 236 -9.26 -10.80 -6.99
CA LEU A 236 -9.31 -9.33 -7.11
C LEU A 236 -8.05 -8.81 -7.83
N GLY A 237 -8.26 -8.03 -8.91
CA GLY A 237 -7.19 -7.46 -9.72
C GLY A 237 -6.48 -8.45 -10.66
N THR A 238 -6.87 -9.72 -10.68
CA THR A 238 -6.36 -10.73 -11.61
C THR A 238 -7.46 -11.13 -12.59
N TYR A 239 -7.20 -10.96 -13.89
CA TYR A 239 -8.15 -11.28 -14.94
C TYR A 239 -7.66 -12.43 -15.80
N MET A 240 -8.55 -13.39 -16.07
CA MET A 240 -8.37 -14.44 -17.06
C MET A 240 -9.22 -14.11 -18.29
N MET A 241 -8.60 -14.14 -19.46
CA MET A 241 -9.27 -13.87 -20.73
C MET A 241 -9.00 -14.98 -21.74
N THR A 242 -10.05 -15.50 -22.36
CA THR A 242 -9.93 -16.44 -23.50
C THR A 242 -10.09 -15.72 -24.83
N THR A 243 -11.09 -14.83 -24.94
CA THR A 243 -11.28 -13.92 -26.08
C THR A 243 -11.96 -12.64 -25.59
N GLY A 244 -11.78 -11.54 -26.32
CA GLY A 244 -12.31 -10.24 -25.94
C GLY A 244 -11.18 -9.22 -25.76
N SER A 245 -11.50 -8.12 -25.09
CA SER A 245 -10.54 -7.13 -24.66
C SER A 245 -10.96 -6.47 -23.34
N ILE A 246 -9.98 -6.00 -22.59
CA ILE A 246 -10.16 -5.23 -21.36
C ILE A 246 -9.43 -3.90 -21.53
N THR A 247 -10.11 -2.79 -21.25
CA THR A 247 -9.49 -1.48 -21.14
C THR A 247 -9.33 -1.10 -19.68
N LEU A 248 -8.08 -0.85 -19.30
CA LEU A 248 -7.64 -0.39 -18.00
C LEU A 248 -7.25 1.08 -18.09
N GLU A 249 -7.71 1.86 -17.13
CA GLU A 249 -7.21 3.21 -16.87
C GLU A 249 -6.28 3.16 -15.67
N TYR A 250 -5.13 3.79 -15.78
CA TYR A 250 -4.14 3.94 -14.73
C TYR A 250 -3.99 5.41 -14.38
N THR A 251 -4.18 5.76 -13.11
CA THR A 251 -3.88 7.10 -12.63
C THR A 251 -2.42 7.16 -12.20
N ILE A 252 -1.65 8.04 -12.82
CA ILE A 252 -0.23 8.23 -12.53
C ILE A 252 -0.06 9.46 -11.66
N PRO A 253 0.79 9.43 -10.63
CA PRO A 253 1.13 10.62 -9.86
C PRO A 253 1.64 11.74 -10.76
N THR A 254 1.40 13.00 -10.37
CA THR A 254 1.91 14.15 -11.14
C THR A 254 3.43 14.20 -11.09
N ILE A 255 4.08 13.89 -12.21
CA ILE A 255 5.54 13.92 -12.36
C ILE A 255 5.91 15.11 -13.23
N ALA A 256 6.70 16.02 -12.69
CA ALA A 256 7.22 17.15 -13.47
C ALA A 256 8.06 16.61 -14.65
N GLN A 257 7.76 17.07 -15.86
CA GLN A 257 8.46 16.70 -17.11
C GLN A 257 8.29 15.24 -17.57
N LEU A 258 7.19 14.57 -17.20
CA LEU A 258 6.89 13.23 -17.68
C LEU A 258 6.91 13.15 -19.22
N GLU A 259 6.52 14.23 -19.90
CA GLU A 259 6.42 14.37 -21.36
C GLU A 259 7.68 13.91 -22.13
N ASN A 260 8.88 14.21 -21.63
CA ASN A 260 10.15 13.86 -22.29
C ASN A 260 10.78 12.55 -21.79
N SER A 261 10.04 11.78 -20.99
CA SER A 261 10.53 10.55 -20.37
C SER A 261 10.06 9.30 -21.14
N SER A 262 10.82 8.21 -21.03
CA SER A 262 10.35 6.89 -21.42
C SER A 262 9.47 6.30 -20.30
N LEU A 263 8.33 5.72 -20.64
CA LEU A 263 7.55 4.89 -19.71
C LEU A 263 7.87 3.43 -19.98
N THR A 264 8.21 2.72 -18.92
CA THR A 264 8.41 1.27 -18.94
C THR A 264 7.39 0.62 -18.03
N PHE A 265 6.51 -0.18 -18.63
CA PHE A 265 5.54 -1.01 -17.93
C PHE A 265 6.15 -2.39 -17.71
N THR A 266 6.15 -2.86 -16.47
CA THR A 266 6.61 -4.21 -16.11
C THR A 266 5.47 -4.96 -15.43
N SER A 267 5.09 -6.12 -15.97
CA SER A 267 4.17 -7.04 -15.32
C SER A 267 4.91 -8.01 -14.41
N SER A 268 4.23 -8.52 -13.38
CA SER A 268 4.72 -9.66 -12.61
C SER A 268 4.82 -10.91 -13.50
N VAL A 269 5.87 -11.72 -13.27
CA VAL A 269 6.15 -12.97 -13.98
C VAL A 269 5.18 -14.11 -13.64
N SER A 270 4.30 -13.92 -12.65
CA SER A 270 3.37 -14.95 -12.19
C SER A 270 1.94 -14.40 -12.08
N PRO A 271 1.16 -14.41 -13.17
CA PRO A 271 -0.23 -13.95 -13.17
C PRO A 271 -1.17 -14.89 -12.37
N THR A 272 -0.69 -16.06 -11.93
CA THR A 272 -1.45 -17.04 -11.14
C THR A 272 -1.06 -17.02 -9.65
N LYS A 273 -0.27 -16.04 -9.22
CA LYS A 273 0.30 -15.97 -7.89
C LYS A 273 -0.82 -15.80 -6.84
N GLY A 274 -1.08 -16.86 -6.09
CA GLY A 274 -2.10 -16.89 -5.02
C GLY A 274 -3.50 -17.34 -5.43
N SER A 275 -3.75 -17.67 -6.71
CA SER A 275 -5.01 -18.30 -7.09
C SER A 275 -4.95 -19.80 -6.81
N SER A 276 -5.85 -20.34 -5.97
CA SER A 276 -6.03 -21.80 -5.81
C SER A 276 -6.68 -22.47 -7.03
N GLN A 277 -6.94 -21.71 -8.10
CA GLN A 277 -7.58 -22.19 -9.30
C GLN A 277 -6.54 -22.78 -10.27
N THR A 278 -6.87 -23.92 -10.87
CA THR A 278 -6.10 -24.52 -11.97
C THR A 278 -6.28 -23.66 -13.21
N VAL A 279 -5.49 -22.59 -13.32
CA VAL A 279 -5.43 -21.79 -14.53
C VAL A 279 -4.79 -22.66 -15.61
N GLY A 280 -5.38 -22.70 -16.80
CA GLY A 280 -4.79 -23.39 -17.96
C GLY A 280 -3.41 -22.84 -18.30
N ILE A 281 -2.76 -23.40 -19.33
CA ILE A 281 -1.43 -22.98 -19.78
C ILE A 281 -1.43 -21.46 -19.98
N THR A 282 -0.73 -20.72 -19.11
CA THR A 282 -0.62 -19.26 -19.23
C THR A 282 0.09 -18.96 -20.55
N THR A 283 -0.61 -18.34 -21.49
CA THR A 283 0.00 -17.91 -22.73
C THR A 283 1.09 -16.90 -22.42
N ASN A 284 2.27 -17.11 -22.99
CA ASN A 284 3.36 -16.14 -22.98
C ASN A 284 2.80 -14.75 -23.33
N ILE A 285 3.00 -13.77 -22.45
CA ILE A 285 2.53 -12.38 -22.59
C ILE A 285 2.95 -11.75 -23.93
N ASN A 286 3.99 -12.27 -24.59
CA ASN A 286 4.39 -11.90 -25.94
C ASN A 286 3.31 -12.14 -27.02
N HIS A 287 2.26 -12.91 -26.73
CA HIS A 287 1.14 -13.18 -27.64
C HIS A 287 -0.11 -12.34 -27.34
N ILE A 288 -0.05 -11.48 -26.33
CA ILE A 288 -1.13 -10.56 -26.01
C ILE A 288 -0.99 -9.31 -26.88
N GLN A 289 -2.08 -8.91 -27.53
CA GLN A 289 -2.13 -7.66 -28.26
C GLN A 289 -2.40 -6.54 -27.25
N THR A 290 -1.43 -5.67 -27.04
CA THR A 290 -1.61 -4.53 -26.14
C THR A 290 -1.61 -3.24 -26.93
N TYR A 291 -2.42 -2.29 -26.49
CA TYR A 291 -2.51 -0.97 -27.07
C TYR A 291 -2.46 0.10 -25.96
N LEU A 292 -1.83 1.23 -26.26
CA LEU A 292 -1.90 2.43 -25.41
C LEU A 292 -2.71 3.50 -26.12
N TYR A 293 -3.55 4.21 -25.38
CA TYR A 293 -4.32 5.30 -25.95
C TYR A 293 -3.43 6.53 -26.12
N ASN A 294 -3.33 7.01 -27.34
CA ASN A 294 -2.61 8.22 -27.68
C ASN A 294 -3.57 9.41 -27.62
N TRP A 295 -3.48 10.19 -26.55
CA TRP A 295 -4.28 11.38 -26.30
C TRP A 295 -4.06 12.50 -27.33
N GLN A 296 -2.91 12.53 -27.99
CA GLN A 296 -2.62 13.54 -29.01
C GLN A 296 -3.30 13.21 -30.34
N THR A 297 -3.35 11.93 -30.71
CA THR A 297 -3.94 11.50 -31.99
C THR A 297 -5.39 11.01 -31.86
N GLY A 298 -5.83 10.71 -30.64
CA GLY A 298 -7.13 10.12 -30.33
C GLY A 298 -7.24 8.64 -30.73
N ASN A 299 -6.12 7.97 -31.00
CA ASN A 299 -6.08 6.59 -31.50
C ASN A 299 -5.38 5.64 -30.51
N TRP A 300 -5.59 4.34 -30.71
CA TRP A 300 -4.88 3.29 -30.00
C TRP A 300 -3.60 2.90 -30.75
N ASP A 301 -2.44 3.08 -30.13
CA ASP A 301 -1.15 2.68 -30.68
C ASP A 301 -0.79 1.28 -30.18
N SER A 302 -0.47 0.37 -31.09
CA SER A 302 -0.06 -0.99 -30.73
C SER A 302 1.29 -0.97 -30.01
N VAL A 303 1.38 -1.67 -28.89
CA VAL A 303 2.62 -1.90 -28.16
C VAL A 303 2.87 -3.40 -28.00
N SER A 304 4.14 -3.78 -27.96
CA SER A 304 4.52 -5.18 -27.76
C SER A 304 5.29 -5.32 -26.46
N PHE A 305 4.95 -6.36 -25.72
CA PHE A 305 5.76 -6.80 -24.60
C PHE A 305 6.93 -7.66 -25.13
N SER A 306 8.11 -7.45 -24.55
CA SER A 306 9.24 -8.36 -24.65
C SER A 306 9.41 -8.98 -23.28
N GLU A 307 9.07 -10.27 -23.18
CA GLU A 307 8.83 -10.92 -21.89
C GLU A 307 7.76 -10.11 -21.13
N PHE A 308 8.00 -9.68 -19.90
CA PHE A 308 7.02 -8.95 -19.10
C PHE A 308 7.21 -7.43 -19.13
N THR A 309 7.97 -6.91 -20.09
CA THR A 309 8.31 -5.48 -20.17
C THR A 309 7.85 -4.84 -21.47
N CYS A 310 7.23 -3.67 -21.38
CA CYS A 310 6.92 -2.80 -22.51
C CYS A 310 7.48 -1.41 -22.26
N THR A 311 8.20 -0.84 -23.23
CA THR A 311 8.76 0.52 -23.12
C THR A 311 8.31 1.39 -24.28
N VAL A 312 7.74 2.55 -23.97
CA VAL A 312 7.52 3.63 -24.93
C VAL A 312 8.58 4.71 -24.72
N LYS A 313 9.17 5.19 -25.83
CA LYS A 313 10.29 6.16 -25.79
C LYS A 313 9.87 7.57 -25.38
N SER A 314 8.61 7.91 -25.55
CA SER A 314 8.02 9.18 -25.15
C SER A 314 6.68 8.90 -24.47
N ALA A 315 6.54 9.40 -23.24
CA ALA A 315 5.31 9.31 -22.47
C ALA A 315 4.26 10.31 -22.93
N GLN A 316 4.68 11.45 -23.50
CA GLN A 316 3.81 12.59 -23.82
C GLN A 316 2.53 12.22 -24.58
N PRO A 317 2.55 11.32 -25.58
CA PRO A 317 1.34 10.98 -26.30
C PRO A 317 0.35 10.18 -25.45
N TYR A 318 0.82 9.48 -24.43
CA TYR A 318 0.05 8.47 -23.69
C TYR A 318 -0.42 8.94 -22.31
N VAL A 319 0.04 10.11 -21.85
CA VAL A 319 -0.36 10.70 -20.57
C VAL A 319 -1.39 11.79 -20.85
N GLY A 320 -2.62 11.55 -20.41
CA GLY A 320 -3.73 12.50 -20.48
C GLY A 320 -3.71 13.48 -19.29
N PRO A 321 -4.87 14.01 -18.87
CA PRO A 321 -5.02 14.85 -17.68
C PRO A 321 -4.75 14.16 -16.33
N GLY A 322 -3.71 13.34 -16.21
CA GLY A 322 -3.36 12.54 -15.03
C GLY A 322 -3.43 11.03 -15.25
N ASP A 323 -3.97 10.58 -16.39
CA ASP A 323 -4.30 9.17 -16.62
C ASP A 323 -3.62 8.58 -17.87
N VAL A 324 -3.39 7.28 -17.84
CA VAL A 324 -2.89 6.46 -18.95
C VAL A 324 -3.86 5.32 -19.20
N TYR A 325 -4.27 5.15 -20.46
CA TYR A 325 -5.22 4.11 -20.86
C TYR A 325 -4.49 3.00 -21.60
N CYS A 326 -4.72 1.76 -21.17
CA CYS A 326 -4.16 0.56 -21.74
C CYS A 326 -5.29 -0.40 -22.12
N CYS A 327 -5.25 -0.94 -23.33
CA CYS A 327 -6.18 -1.97 -23.79
C CYS A 327 -5.41 -3.26 -24.04
N ILE A 328 -5.94 -4.37 -23.54
CA ILE A 328 -5.35 -5.71 -23.57
C ILE A 328 -6.36 -6.68 -24.18
#